data_AF-A0A0R1V6F9-F1
#
_entry.id   AF-A0A0R1V6F9-F1
#
_cell.length_a   1.000
_cell.length_b   1.000
_cell.length_c   1.000
_cell.angle_alpha   90.00
_cell.angle_beta   90.00
_cell.angle_gamma   90.00
#
_symmetry.space_group_name_H-M   'P 1'
#
loop_
_entity.id
_entity.type
_entity.pdbx_description
1 polymer ?
#
loop_
_entity_poly.entity_id
_entity_poly.type
_entity_poly.pdbx_seq_one_letter_code
_entity_poly.pdbx_strand_id
1 'polypeptide(L)'
;MTTTDGNEPPRIPTSTETRDQPLTLQEREVIDRFLTSRQAHRQLTIEVEQRLKEPLEHYHHQHLFYRDVSDLTHFRLNFFRNIGCFLQKSVATTYQLEFWDRESHRKYCFPTDKLLQADACVIKVGTAVETLTYGHLGYKLRRTFDIQNHRLYWEKSQFYVNGKPYPITDGLMLLQQRLEVRSMWLRDAWLRINDFT
;
A
#
# COMPACT_ATOMS: atom_id res chain seq x y z
N MET A 1 2.10 39.41 40.14
CA MET A 1 2.60 40.15 38.96
C MET A 1 3.91 39.53 38.54
N THR A 2 4.13 39.42 37.22
CA THR A 2 5.32 38.87 36.49
C THR A 2 5.60 37.37 36.74
N THR A 3 5.77 36.48 35.75
CA THR A 3 6.06 36.62 34.32
C THR A 3 5.69 35.33 33.57
N THR A 4 5.28 35.51 32.33
CA THR A 4 5.22 34.54 31.22
C THR A 4 6.46 33.67 31.09
N ASP A 5 6.30 32.41 30.66
CA ASP A 5 7.21 31.87 29.65
C ASP A 5 6.50 30.90 28.72
N GLY A 6 6.43 31.30 27.45
CA GLY A 6 5.86 30.55 26.35
C GLY A 6 6.87 29.53 25.86
N ASN A 7 6.46 28.26 25.86
CA ASN A 7 7.25 27.17 25.30
C ASN A 7 7.08 27.19 23.77
N GLU A 8 7.75 28.14 23.10
CA GLU A 8 7.89 28.16 21.64
C GLU A 8 9.01 27.18 21.27
N PRO A 9 8.77 26.19 20.39
CA PRO A 9 9.83 25.33 19.89
C PRO A 9 10.89 26.17 19.16
N PRO A 10 12.18 25.80 19.22
CA PRO A 10 13.26 26.60 18.64
C PRO A 10 12.99 26.83 17.15
N ARG A 11 12.76 28.09 16.80
CA ARG A 11 12.68 28.56 15.42
C ARG A 11 14.01 28.23 14.76
N ILE A 12 14.00 27.31 13.80
CA ILE A 12 15.14 27.08 12.90
C ILE A 12 15.39 28.42 12.21
N PRO A 13 16.57 29.05 12.39
CA PRO A 13 16.86 30.28 11.68
C PRO A 13 16.92 29.93 10.19
N THR A 14 15.91 30.36 9.44
CA THR A 14 15.98 30.47 7.98
C THR A 14 16.82 31.71 7.66
N SER A 15 18.11 31.67 7.97
CA SER A 15 19.05 32.67 7.51
C SER A 15 19.33 32.40 6.04
N THR A 16 18.80 33.25 5.17
CA THR A 16 19.10 33.34 3.74
C THR A 16 20.56 33.68 3.41
N GLU A 17 21.46 33.70 4.41
CA GLU A 17 22.87 34.10 4.31
C GLU A 17 23.83 32.93 3.96
N THR A 18 23.36 31.69 3.90
CA THR A 18 24.23 30.51 3.70
C THR A 18 24.51 30.16 2.22
N ARG A 19 24.02 30.93 1.25
CA ARG A 19 24.06 30.51 -0.18
C ARG A 19 25.34 30.85 -0.94
N ASP A 20 26.20 31.73 -0.42
CA ASP A 20 27.41 32.21 -1.12
C ASP A 20 28.74 31.79 -0.47
N GLN A 21 28.71 30.93 0.56
CA GLN A 21 29.94 30.40 1.18
C GLN A 21 30.37 29.08 0.54
N PRO A 22 31.69 28.86 0.30
CA PRO A 22 32.17 27.59 -0.21
C PRO A 22 31.92 26.47 0.81
N LEU A 23 31.53 25.29 0.32
CA LEU A 23 31.28 24.11 1.15
C LEU A 23 32.49 23.77 2.01
N THR A 24 32.24 23.52 3.29
CA THR A 24 33.21 22.97 4.25
C THR A 24 33.61 21.54 3.87
N LEU A 25 34.73 21.05 4.42
CA LEU A 25 35.18 19.68 4.19
C LEU A 25 34.12 18.64 4.61
N GLN A 26 33.48 18.85 5.76
CA GLN A 26 32.45 17.95 6.28
C GLN A 26 31.21 17.89 5.37
N GLU A 27 30.78 19.03 4.83
CA GLU A 27 29.66 19.07 3.88
C GLU A 27 30.00 18.34 2.58
N ARG A 28 31.23 18.52 2.06
CA ARG A 28 31.71 17.79 0.88
C ARG A 28 31.70 16.28 1.12
N GLU A 29 32.18 15.82 2.27
CA GLU A 29 32.17 14.39 2.62
C GLU A 29 30.76 13.80 2.75
N VAL A 30 29.79 14.57 3.25
CA VAL A 30 28.37 14.13 3.27
C VAL A 30 27.82 14.04 1.85
N ILE A 31 28.10 15.05 1.01
CA ILE A 31 27.68 15.07 -0.39
C ILE A 31 28.28 13.89 -1.15
N ASP A 32 29.58 13.64 -1.01
CA ASP A 32 30.26 12.53 -1.68
C ASP A 32 29.65 11.18 -1.28
N ARG A 33 29.42 10.95 0.03
CA ARG A 33 28.73 9.73 0.51
C ARG A 33 27.33 9.58 -0.07
N PHE A 34 26.56 10.67 -0.14
CA PHE A 34 25.24 10.66 -0.75
C PHE A 34 25.30 10.33 -2.24
N LEU A 35 26.21 10.95 -2.99
CA LEU A 35 26.38 10.70 -4.42
C LEU A 35 26.81 9.26 -4.70
N THR A 36 27.75 8.72 -3.93
CA THR A 36 28.16 7.31 -4.02
C THR A 36 26.99 6.37 -3.73
N SER A 37 26.23 6.61 -2.65
CA SER A 37 25.06 5.80 -2.31
C SER A 37 23.98 5.88 -3.39
N ARG A 38 23.75 7.06 -3.97
CA ARG A 38 22.78 7.26 -5.05
C ARG A 38 23.20 6.54 -6.32
N GLN A 39 24.48 6.56 -6.67
CA GLN A 39 25.02 5.83 -7.81
C GLN A 39 24.88 4.31 -7.61
N ALA A 40 25.24 3.80 -6.43
CA ALA A 40 25.08 2.39 -6.10
C ALA A 40 23.60 1.95 -6.16
N HIS A 41 22.69 2.76 -5.61
CA HIS A 41 21.26 2.49 -5.69
C HIS A 41 20.76 2.46 -7.14
N ARG A 42 21.16 3.43 -7.97
CA ARG A 42 20.80 3.47 -9.39
C ARG A 42 21.28 2.21 -10.13
N GLN A 43 22.51 1.77 -9.86
CA GLN A 43 23.07 0.59 -10.48
C GLN A 43 22.28 -0.67 -10.09
N LEU A 44 21.96 -0.83 -8.80
CA LEU A 44 21.13 -1.94 -8.32
C LEU A 44 19.73 -1.92 -8.94
N THR A 45 19.10 -0.75 -9.06
CA THR A 45 17.80 -0.62 -9.73
C THR A 45 17.87 -1.08 -11.17
N ILE A 46 18.87 -0.63 -11.94
CA ILE A 46 19.06 -1.05 -13.34
C ILE A 46 19.24 -2.57 -13.43
N GLU A 47 20.08 -3.16 -12.57
CA GLU A 47 20.32 -4.61 -12.56
C GLU A 47 19.05 -5.41 -12.25
N VAL A 48 18.26 -4.96 -11.27
CA VAL A 48 16.99 -5.60 -10.91
C VAL A 48 15.98 -5.48 -12.06
N GLU A 49 15.82 -4.29 -12.64
CA GLU A 49 14.87 -4.06 -13.73
C GLU A 49 15.27 -4.83 -15.00
N GLN A 50 16.57 -4.95 -15.31
CA GLN A 50 17.06 -5.79 -16.40
C GLN A 50 16.73 -7.27 -16.17
N ARG A 51 16.87 -7.75 -14.92
CA ARG A 51 16.54 -9.13 -14.56
C ARG A 51 15.04 -9.41 -14.62
N LEU A 52 14.23 -8.45 -14.18
CA LEU A 52 12.77 -8.54 -14.17
C LEU A 52 12.15 -8.27 -15.55
N LYS A 53 12.90 -7.63 -16.45
CA LYS A 53 12.49 -7.21 -17.80
C LYS A 53 11.39 -6.14 -17.83
N GLU A 54 11.06 -5.56 -16.68
CA GLU A 54 10.11 -4.46 -16.52
C GLU A 54 10.59 -3.53 -15.40
N PRO A 55 10.23 -2.23 -15.42
CA PRO A 55 10.54 -1.31 -14.34
C PRO A 55 9.95 -1.74 -13.00
N LEU A 56 10.64 -1.47 -11.88
CA LEU A 56 10.12 -1.82 -10.55
C LEU A 56 8.79 -1.13 -10.24
N GLU A 57 8.59 0.08 -10.76
CA GLU A 57 7.31 0.78 -10.66
C GLU A 57 6.16 0.00 -11.29
N HIS A 58 6.39 -0.78 -12.35
CA HIS A 58 5.33 -1.57 -12.98
C HIS A 58 4.76 -2.62 -12.01
N TYR A 59 5.64 -3.33 -11.29
CA TYR A 59 5.25 -4.30 -10.27
C TYR A 59 4.55 -3.64 -9.08
N HIS A 60 4.99 -2.45 -8.70
CA HIS A 60 4.37 -1.67 -7.63
C HIS A 60 2.96 -1.19 -8.01
N HIS A 61 2.79 -0.65 -9.23
CA HIS A 61 1.48 -0.25 -9.77
C HIS A 61 0.50 -1.42 -9.92
N GLN A 62 1.00 -2.64 -10.13
CA GLN A 62 0.19 -3.85 -10.17
C GLN A 62 -0.05 -4.47 -8.78
N HIS A 63 0.44 -3.82 -7.72
CA HIS A 63 0.30 -4.29 -6.34
C HIS A 63 0.86 -5.71 -6.13
N LEU A 64 1.94 -6.03 -6.85
CA LEU A 64 2.62 -7.33 -6.79
C LEU A 64 3.60 -7.41 -5.63
N PHE A 65 4.00 -6.28 -5.05
CA PHE A 65 4.72 -6.23 -3.80
C PHE A 65 4.39 -4.96 -3.03
N TYR A 66 4.66 -4.98 -1.73
CA TYR A 66 4.64 -3.81 -0.87
C TYR A 66 5.92 -3.71 -0.07
N ARG A 67 6.34 -2.49 0.23
CA ARG A 67 7.55 -2.23 1.00
C ARG A 67 7.45 -2.76 2.42
N ASP A 68 6.27 -2.69 3.03
CA ASP A 68 5.98 -3.22 4.35
C ASP A 68 4.46 -3.29 4.57
N VAL A 69 4.07 -3.69 5.78
CA VAL A 69 2.66 -3.75 6.20
C VAL A 69 1.99 -2.38 6.07
N SER A 70 2.67 -1.31 6.47
CA SER A 70 2.13 0.05 6.44
C SER A 70 1.82 0.50 5.01
N ASP A 71 2.65 0.14 4.04
CA ASP A 71 2.42 0.43 2.62
C ASP A 71 1.11 -0.21 2.10
N LEU A 72 0.86 -1.50 2.42
CA LEU A 72 -0.40 -2.18 2.11
C LEU A 72 -1.59 -1.52 2.84
N THR A 73 -1.43 -1.20 4.12
CA THR A 73 -2.46 -0.52 4.92
C THR A 73 -2.84 0.81 4.30
N HIS A 74 -1.87 1.67 3.98
CA HIS A 74 -2.11 2.99 3.42
C HIS A 74 -2.77 2.91 2.03
N PHE A 75 -2.32 1.99 1.20
CA PHE A 75 -2.97 1.72 -0.08
C PHE A 75 -4.46 1.40 0.11
N ARG A 76 -4.80 0.51 1.04
CA ARG A 76 -6.19 0.11 1.29
C ARG A 76 -7.02 1.19 1.97
N LEU A 77 -6.44 1.96 2.88
CA LEU A 77 -7.09 3.14 3.45
C LEU A 77 -7.42 4.18 2.36
N ASN A 78 -6.50 4.42 1.43
CA ASN A 78 -6.74 5.33 0.30
C ASN A 78 -7.84 4.78 -0.62
N PHE A 79 -7.85 3.48 -0.92
CA PHE A 79 -8.94 2.83 -1.65
C PHE A 79 -10.29 3.10 -0.97
N PHE A 80 -10.42 2.86 0.33
CA PHE A 80 -11.69 3.06 1.06
C PHE A 80 -12.08 4.53 1.23
N ARG A 81 -11.10 5.44 1.31
CA ARG A 81 -11.38 6.88 1.34
C ARG A 81 -11.97 7.37 0.01
N ASN A 82 -11.55 6.79 -1.10
CA ASN A 82 -11.94 7.22 -2.43
C ASN A 82 -13.08 6.33 -2.98
N ILE A 83 -12.74 5.22 -3.63
CA ILE A 83 -13.69 4.35 -4.34
C ILE A 83 -14.50 3.49 -3.36
N GLY A 84 -13.86 2.95 -2.33
CA GLY A 84 -14.46 1.99 -1.40
C GLY A 84 -15.61 2.56 -0.57
N CYS A 85 -15.64 3.87 -0.28
CA CYS A 85 -16.76 4.52 0.40
C CYS A 85 -18.06 4.40 -0.41
N PHE A 86 -17.97 4.50 -1.74
CA PHE A 86 -19.13 4.29 -2.62
C PHE A 86 -19.53 2.82 -2.65
N LEU A 87 -18.56 1.91 -2.79
CA LEU A 87 -18.82 0.47 -2.80
C LEU A 87 -19.44 -0.03 -1.48
N GLN A 88 -19.02 0.53 -0.34
CA GLN A 88 -19.62 0.32 0.98
C GLN A 88 -21.11 0.66 0.97
N LYS A 89 -21.49 1.80 0.38
CA LYS A 89 -22.89 2.23 0.32
C LYS A 89 -23.71 1.42 -0.69
N SER A 90 -23.15 1.15 -1.87
CA SER A 90 -23.89 0.55 -2.99
C SER A 90 -24.03 -0.97 -2.88
N VAL A 91 -22.97 -1.65 -2.44
CA VAL A 91 -22.91 -3.12 -2.44
C VAL A 91 -22.42 -3.72 -1.12
N ALA A 92 -22.43 -2.94 -0.04
CA ALA A 92 -21.99 -3.35 1.29
C ALA A 92 -20.58 -3.96 1.26
N THR A 93 -19.65 -3.26 0.59
CA THR A 93 -18.26 -3.72 0.53
C THR A 93 -17.58 -3.66 1.89
N THR A 94 -16.94 -4.74 2.32
CA THR A 94 -16.13 -4.78 3.55
C THR A 94 -14.72 -5.26 3.25
N TYR A 95 -13.78 -4.95 4.14
CA TYR A 95 -12.40 -5.41 4.04
C TYR A 95 -11.89 -6.01 5.35
N GLN A 96 -11.03 -7.00 5.20
CA GLN A 96 -10.31 -7.62 6.30
C GLN A 96 -8.87 -7.91 5.86
N LEU A 97 -7.91 -7.52 6.69
CA LEU A 97 -6.50 -7.89 6.57
C LEU A 97 -6.14 -8.85 7.69
N GLU A 98 -5.67 -10.04 7.33
CA GLU A 98 -5.17 -11.03 8.27
C GLU A 98 -3.67 -11.19 8.09
N PHE A 99 -2.96 -11.33 9.19
CA PHE A 99 -1.56 -11.72 9.18
C PHE A 99 -1.35 -12.99 9.97
N TRP A 100 -0.47 -13.84 9.46
CA TRP A 100 0.12 -14.95 10.16
C TRP A 100 1.62 -14.69 10.28
N ASP A 101 2.07 -14.34 11.48
CA ASP A 101 3.49 -14.19 11.78
C ASP A 101 4.10 -15.57 12.07
N ARG A 102 5.06 -15.99 11.25
CA ARG A 102 5.72 -17.30 11.40
C ARG A 102 6.72 -17.32 12.55
N GLU A 103 7.29 -16.17 12.95
CA GLU A 103 8.27 -16.12 14.04
C GLU A 103 7.56 -16.16 15.41
N SER A 104 6.51 -15.36 15.59
CA SER A 104 5.77 -15.32 16.85
C SER A 104 4.60 -16.32 16.94
N HIS A 105 4.26 -16.99 15.83
CA HIS A 105 3.07 -17.85 15.68
C HIS A 105 1.75 -17.14 15.98
N ARG A 106 1.72 -15.81 15.93
CA ARG A 106 0.52 -15.02 16.19
C ARG A 106 -0.26 -14.78 14.91
N LYS A 107 -1.58 -14.82 15.05
CA LYS A 107 -2.52 -14.40 14.02
C LYS A 107 -3.13 -13.06 14.40
N TYR A 108 -3.09 -12.11 13.47
CA TYR A 108 -3.71 -10.80 13.61
C TYR A 108 -4.83 -10.68 12.58
N CYS A 109 -5.88 -9.93 12.92
CA CYS A 109 -7.03 -9.71 12.05
C CYS A 109 -7.53 -8.27 12.22
N PHE A 110 -7.55 -7.54 11.12
CA PHE A 110 -7.86 -6.12 11.06
C PHE A 110 -9.01 -5.89 10.06
N PRO A 111 -10.25 -5.68 10.55
CA PRO A 111 -11.31 -5.14 9.71
C PRO A 111 -10.99 -3.70 9.27
N THR A 112 -11.75 -3.17 8.31
CA THR A 112 -11.54 -1.84 7.72
C THR A 112 -11.35 -0.72 8.76
N ASP A 113 -12.17 -0.69 9.82
CA ASP A 113 -12.16 0.31 10.89
C ASP A 113 -10.92 0.23 11.80
N LYS A 114 -10.24 -0.92 11.80
CA LYS A 114 -9.02 -1.16 12.59
C LYS A 114 -7.76 -1.23 11.74
N LEU A 115 -7.85 -0.92 10.45
CA LEU A 115 -6.76 -1.14 9.52
C LEU A 115 -5.50 -0.35 9.89
N LEU A 116 -5.64 0.88 10.42
CA LEU A 116 -4.51 1.68 10.93
C LEU A 116 -3.72 0.98 12.05
N GLN A 117 -4.33 0.06 12.80
CA GLN A 117 -3.64 -0.68 13.86
C GLN A 117 -2.65 -1.71 13.28
N ALA A 118 -2.81 -2.10 12.01
CA ALA A 118 -1.88 -2.98 11.33
C ALA A 118 -0.49 -2.35 11.17
N ASP A 119 -0.38 -1.02 11.14
CA ASP A 119 0.92 -0.33 10.99
C ASP A 119 1.87 -0.58 12.16
N ALA A 120 1.32 -0.95 13.32
CA ALA A 120 2.11 -1.34 14.49
C ALA A 120 2.67 -2.78 14.37
N CYS A 121 2.21 -3.57 13.41
CA CYS A 121 2.68 -4.93 13.20
C CYS A 121 4.03 -4.94 12.46
N VAL A 122 5.08 -5.35 13.16
CA VAL A 122 6.38 -5.63 12.55
C VAL A 122 6.50 -7.13 12.33
N ILE A 123 6.18 -7.59 11.12
CA ILE A 123 6.24 -9.01 10.76
C ILE A 123 7.42 -9.22 9.82
N LYS A 124 8.40 -10.03 10.21
CA LYS A 124 9.59 -10.28 9.39
C LYS A 124 9.37 -11.40 8.37
N VAL A 125 8.73 -12.49 8.80
CA VAL A 125 8.43 -13.65 7.98
C VAL A 125 7.01 -14.13 8.28
N GLY A 126 6.21 -14.41 7.25
CA GLY A 126 4.79 -14.66 7.48
C GLY A 126 3.95 -14.77 6.22
N THR A 127 2.65 -14.65 6.42
CA THR A 127 1.68 -14.58 5.33
C THR A 127 0.67 -13.49 5.64
N ALA A 128 0.40 -12.61 4.67
CA ALA A 128 -0.72 -11.67 4.73
C ALA A 128 -1.85 -12.17 3.83
N VAL A 129 -3.08 -11.99 4.27
CA VAL A 129 -4.28 -12.29 3.50
C VAL A 129 -5.18 -11.08 3.57
N GLU A 130 -5.40 -10.46 2.43
CA GLU A 130 -6.45 -9.47 2.28
C GLU A 130 -7.73 -10.16 1.79
N THR A 131 -8.87 -9.69 2.26
CA THR A 131 -10.18 -10.08 1.76
C THR A 131 -11.06 -8.86 1.53
N LEU A 132 -11.49 -8.65 0.29
CA LEU A 132 -12.54 -7.72 -0.11
C LEU A 132 -13.84 -8.51 -0.32
N THR A 133 -14.88 -8.16 0.42
CA THR A 133 -16.20 -8.79 0.30
C THR A 133 -17.18 -7.78 -0.29
N TYR A 134 -17.92 -8.16 -1.33
CA TYR A 134 -18.98 -7.38 -1.96
C TYR A 134 -20.33 -7.95 -1.53
N GLY A 135 -20.79 -7.56 -0.34
CA GLY A 135 -21.88 -8.21 0.39
C GLY A 135 -23.15 -8.42 -0.44
N HIS A 136 -23.70 -7.36 -1.04
CA HIS A 136 -24.95 -7.44 -1.81
C HIS A 136 -24.83 -8.22 -3.14
N LEU A 137 -23.60 -8.48 -3.60
CA LEU A 137 -23.35 -9.27 -4.81
C LEU A 137 -23.02 -10.73 -4.48
N GLY A 138 -22.75 -11.05 -3.21
CA GLY A 138 -22.25 -12.36 -2.80
C GLY A 138 -20.86 -12.66 -3.35
N TYR A 139 -20.08 -11.64 -3.73
CA TYR A 139 -18.73 -11.82 -4.27
C TYR A 139 -17.66 -11.58 -3.22
N LYS A 140 -16.53 -12.25 -3.37
CA LYS A 140 -15.37 -12.07 -2.49
C LYS A 140 -14.09 -12.22 -3.29
N LEU A 141 -13.19 -11.24 -3.16
CA LEU A 141 -11.82 -11.31 -3.67
C LEU A 141 -10.87 -11.49 -2.49
N ARG A 142 -9.94 -12.43 -2.63
CA ARG A 142 -8.91 -12.71 -1.63
C ARG A 142 -7.53 -12.63 -2.28
N ARG A 143 -6.63 -11.82 -1.73
CA ARG A 143 -5.21 -11.75 -2.14
C ARG A 143 -4.34 -12.30 -1.03
N THR A 144 -3.42 -13.18 -1.38
CA THR A 144 -2.44 -13.74 -0.44
C THR A 144 -1.06 -13.21 -0.78
N PHE A 145 -0.31 -12.83 0.25
CA PHE A 145 1.05 -12.36 0.14
C PHE A 145 1.95 -13.19 1.06
N ASP A 146 3.13 -13.55 0.57
CA ASP A 146 4.19 -14.07 1.41
C ASP A 146 5.00 -12.88 1.97
N ILE A 147 5.33 -12.93 3.26
CA ILE A 147 6.11 -11.89 3.93
C ILE A 147 7.53 -12.40 4.11
N GLN A 148 8.50 -11.69 3.55
CA GLN A 148 9.93 -11.99 3.69
C GLN A 148 10.72 -10.70 3.95
N ASN A 149 11.54 -10.68 4.99
CA ASN A 149 12.32 -9.50 5.39
C ASN A 149 11.46 -8.22 5.48
N HIS A 150 10.27 -8.35 6.09
CA HIS A 150 9.26 -7.29 6.22
C HIS A 150 8.57 -6.85 4.92
N ARG A 151 8.98 -7.37 3.77
CA ARG A 151 8.39 -7.07 2.46
C ARG A 151 7.24 -8.03 2.19
N LEU A 152 6.19 -7.55 1.52
CA LEU A 152 5.08 -8.39 1.11
C LEU A 152 5.21 -8.67 -0.38
N TYR A 153 5.13 -9.93 -0.78
CA TYR A 153 5.15 -10.35 -2.18
C TYR A 153 3.86 -11.08 -2.50
N TRP A 154 3.17 -10.65 -3.56
CA TRP A 154 1.94 -11.29 -3.99
C TRP A 154 2.20 -12.74 -4.39
N GLU A 155 1.42 -13.65 -3.83
CA GLU A 155 1.48 -15.09 -4.14
C GLU A 155 0.35 -15.49 -5.08
N LYS A 156 -0.90 -15.10 -4.74
CA LYS A 156 -2.08 -15.49 -5.51
C LYS A 156 -3.30 -14.63 -5.19
N SER A 157 -4.23 -14.63 -6.14
CA SER A 157 -5.57 -14.06 -5.99
C SER A 157 -6.62 -15.14 -6.22
N GLN A 158 -7.70 -15.09 -5.45
CA GLN A 158 -8.83 -16.01 -5.54
C GLN A 158 -10.13 -15.22 -5.54
N PHE A 159 -11.01 -15.52 -6.49
CA PHE A 159 -12.34 -14.94 -6.53
C PHE A 159 -13.38 -15.97 -6.11
N TYR A 160 -14.44 -15.52 -5.44
CA TYR A 160 -15.53 -16.36 -5.01
C TYR A 160 -16.87 -15.72 -5.38
N VAL A 161 -17.79 -16.56 -5.84
CA VAL A 161 -19.20 -16.22 -6.08
C VAL A 161 -20.06 -17.10 -5.18
N ASN A 162 -20.84 -16.49 -4.29
CA ASN A 162 -21.68 -17.19 -3.31
C ASN A 162 -20.92 -18.29 -2.55
N GLY A 163 -19.70 -17.96 -2.12
CA GLY A 163 -18.81 -18.85 -1.37
C GLY A 163 -18.04 -19.88 -2.20
N LYS A 164 -18.31 -20.02 -3.51
CA LYS A 164 -17.62 -20.99 -4.39
C LYS A 164 -16.48 -20.33 -5.16
N PRO A 165 -15.31 -20.97 -5.26
CA PRO A 165 -14.21 -20.47 -6.09
C PRO A 165 -14.66 -20.26 -7.53
N TYR A 166 -14.17 -19.19 -8.13
CA TYR A 166 -14.45 -18.82 -9.52
C TYR A 166 -13.14 -18.36 -10.18
N PRO A 167 -12.94 -18.58 -11.50
CA PRO A 167 -11.79 -18.04 -12.21
C PRO A 167 -11.65 -16.53 -12.00
N ILE A 168 -10.43 -16.06 -11.71
CA ILE A 168 -10.20 -14.67 -11.29
C ILE A 168 -10.65 -13.66 -12.36
N THR A 169 -10.26 -13.87 -13.62
CA THR A 169 -10.61 -12.98 -14.73
C THR A 169 -12.11 -12.89 -14.93
N ASP A 170 -12.80 -14.03 -15.00
CA ASP A 170 -14.25 -14.08 -15.19
C ASP A 170 -14.99 -13.48 -13.99
N GLY A 171 -14.50 -13.72 -12.78
CA GLY A 171 -15.05 -13.16 -11.56
C GLY A 171 -14.93 -11.63 -11.50
N LEU A 172 -13.79 -11.09 -11.90
CA LEU A 172 -13.57 -9.64 -11.99
C LEU A 172 -14.39 -8.99 -13.09
N MET A 173 -14.53 -9.63 -14.25
CA MET A 173 -15.43 -9.17 -15.30
C MET A 173 -16.89 -9.14 -14.83
N LEU A 174 -17.32 -10.19 -14.13
CA LEU A 174 -18.66 -10.26 -13.56
C LEU A 174 -18.89 -9.17 -12.51
N LEU A 175 -17.90 -8.94 -11.64
CA LEU A 175 -17.94 -7.85 -10.67
C LEU A 175 -18.10 -6.50 -11.36
N GLN A 176 -17.25 -6.20 -12.34
CA GLN A 176 -17.31 -4.95 -13.11
C GLN A 176 -18.71 -4.77 -13.73
N GLN A 177 -19.21 -5.79 -14.46
CA GLN A 177 -20.52 -5.74 -15.10
C GLN A 177 -21.65 -5.46 -14.08
N ARG A 178 -21.60 -6.10 -12.91
CA ARG A 178 -22.62 -5.91 -11.86
C ARG A 178 -22.54 -4.53 -11.21
N LEU A 179 -21.34 -3.97 -11.07
CA LEU A 179 -21.13 -2.63 -10.54
C LEU A 179 -21.60 -1.55 -11.53
N GLU A 180 -21.29 -1.71 -12.82
CA GLU A 180 -21.73 -0.80 -13.89
C GLU A 180 -23.25 -0.70 -13.99
N VAL A 181 -23.97 -1.82 -13.84
CA VAL A 181 -25.45 -1.84 -13.85
C VAL A 181 -26.04 -1.07 -12.67
N ARG A 182 -25.34 -1.01 -11.54
CA ARG A 182 -25.87 -0.43 -10.29
C ARG A 182 -25.60 1.05 -10.13
N SER A 183 -24.69 1.64 -10.91
CA SER A 183 -24.35 3.06 -10.76
C SER A 183 -24.02 3.71 -12.10
N MET A 184 -24.81 4.69 -12.54
CA MET A 184 -24.49 5.52 -13.72
C MET A 184 -23.11 6.20 -13.60
N TRP A 185 -22.71 6.56 -12.38
CA TRP A 185 -21.43 7.19 -12.03
C TRP A 185 -20.22 6.25 -12.23
N LEU A 186 -20.41 4.93 -12.21
CA LEU A 186 -19.37 3.94 -12.52
C LEU A 186 -19.18 3.77 -14.04
N ARG A 187 -20.21 4.12 -14.82
CA ARG A 187 -20.17 4.13 -16.27
C ARG A 187 -19.37 5.33 -16.81
N ASP A 188 -19.45 6.46 -16.10
CA ASP A 188 -18.78 7.71 -16.48
C ASP A 188 -17.41 7.89 -15.80
N ALA A 189 -17.17 7.24 -14.65
CA ALA A 189 -15.85 7.17 -14.04
C ALA A 189 -14.99 6.13 -14.79
N TRP A 190 -13.78 6.53 -15.22
CA TRP A 190 -12.78 5.68 -15.89
C TRP A 190 -12.18 4.59 -14.97
N LEU A 191 -13.01 3.88 -14.21
CA LEU A 191 -12.57 2.84 -13.29
C LEU A 191 -12.34 1.54 -14.04
N ARG A 192 -11.13 1.01 -13.94
CA ARG A 192 -10.70 -0.26 -14.53
C ARG A 192 -10.93 -1.40 -13.54
N ILE A 193 -10.93 -2.64 -14.02
CA ILE A 193 -11.03 -3.84 -13.17
C ILE A 193 -10.09 -3.80 -11.95
N ASN A 194 -8.85 -3.30 -12.14
CA ASN A 194 -7.86 -3.23 -11.07
C ASN A 194 -8.28 -2.29 -9.93
N ASP A 195 -9.10 -1.28 -10.23
CA ASP A 195 -9.61 -0.33 -9.24
C ASP A 195 -10.65 -0.95 -8.29
N PHE A 196 -11.04 -2.22 -8.52
CA PHE A 196 -11.92 -3.02 -7.65
C PHE A 196 -11.19 -4.20 -7.00
N THR A 197 -9.85 -4.22 -7.06
CA THR A 197 -9.02 -5.33 -6.55
C THR A 197 -8.03 -4.91 -5.49
#